data_AF-A0A9E5TLL9-F1
#
_entry.id   AF-A0A9E5TLL9-F1
#
_cell.length_a   1.000
_cell.length_b   1.000
_cell.length_c   1.000
_cell.angle_alpha   90.00
_cell.angle_beta   90.00
_cell.angle_gamma   90.00
#
_symmetry.space_group_name_H-M   'P 1'
#
loop_
_entity.id
_entity.type
_entity.pdbx_description
1 polymer ?
#
loop_
_entity_poly.entity_id
_entity_poly.type
_entity_poly.pdbx_seq_one_letter_code
_entity_poly.pdbx_strand_id
1 'polypeptide(L)' 'MQRVGFRVIPIHPEADSILGEQAYPSLSALPGSLAAEVDVVNVFRPPAELPGIVDQALEHLPNLKAIWAQKG' A
#
# COMPACT_ATOMS: atom_id res chain seq x y z
N MET A 1 8.89 -0.54 10.00
CA MET A 1 8.02 -1.72 9.87
C MET A 1 8.80 -3.00 9.62
N GLN A 2 9.68 -3.08 8.61
CA GLN A 2 10.50 -4.28 8.34
C GLN A 2 11.27 -4.81 9.57
N ARG A 3 11.92 -3.91 10.34
CA ARG A 3 12.71 -4.27 11.55
C ARG A 3 11.91 -4.90 12.69
N VAL A 4 10.58 -4.81 12.65
CA VAL A 4 9.69 -5.35 13.70
C VAL A 4 8.81 -6.48 13.16
N GLY A 5 9.18 -7.10 12.02
CA GLY A 5 8.59 -8.34 11.53
C GLY A 5 7.51 -8.20 10.45
N PHE A 6 7.19 -6.98 10.00
CA PHE A 6 6.24 -6.80 8.89
C PHE A 6 6.94 -6.90 7.54
N ARG A 7 6.32 -7.62 6.60
CA ARG A 7 6.62 -7.48 5.18
C ARG A 7 6.06 -6.13 4.70
N VAL A 8 6.87 -5.35 4.00
CA VAL A 8 6.45 -4.05 3.45
C VAL A 8 6.40 -4.19 1.94
N ILE A 9 5.25 -3.84 1.36
CA ILE A 9 5.06 -3.82 -0.09
C ILE A 9 4.97 -2.34 -0.50
N PRO A 10 6.01 -1.79 -1.15
CA PRO A 10 6.00 -0.38 -1.54
C PRO A 10 5.01 -0.12 -2.68
N ILE A 11 4.22 0.95 -2.53
CA ILE A 11 3.36 1.48 -3.58
C ILE A 11 3.89 2.86 -3.96
N HIS A 12 4.41 3.00 -5.17
CA HIS A 12 4.99 4.24 -5.67
C HIS A 12 4.87 4.31 -7.20
N PRO A 13 4.24 5.37 -7.76
CA PRO A 13 3.95 5.46 -9.20
C PRO A 13 5.16 5.35 -10.12
N GLU A 14 6.33 5.79 -9.65
CA GLU A 14 7.53 5.96 -10.49
C GLU A 14 8.73 5.11 -10.05
N ALA A 15 8.68 4.46 -8.89
CA ALA A 15 9.83 3.74 -8.37
C ALA A 15 9.71 2.26 -8.72
N ASP A 16 10.80 1.66 -9.18
CA ASP A 16 10.84 0.21 -9.44
C ASP A 16 11.11 -0.60 -8.16
N SER A 17 11.83 -0.01 -7.19
CA SER A 17 12.12 -0.64 -5.92
C SER A 17 12.31 0.37 -4.78
N ILE A 18 11.91 -0.03 -3.58
CA ILE A 18 12.03 0.76 -2.34
C ILE A 18 12.38 -0.22 -1.21
N LEU A 19 13.38 0.12 -0.38
CA LEU A 19 13.82 -0.72 0.76
C LEU A 19 14.20 -2.16 0.37
N GLY A 20 14.72 -2.35 -0.86
CA GLY A 20 15.09 -3.67 -1.38
C GLY A 20 13.91 -4.53 -1.85
N GLU A 21 12.69 -4.01 -1.79
CA GLU A 21 11.47 -4.67 -2.26
C GLU A 21 11.04 -4.07 -3.60
N GLN A 22 10.41 -4.88 -4.45
CA GLN A 22 9.77 -4.40 -5.67
C GLN A 22 8.65 -3.42 -5.32
N ALA A 23 8.64 -2.26 -5.97
CA ALA A 23 7.59 -1.28 -5.84
C ALA A 23 6.53 -1.46 -6.94
N TYR A 24 5.28 -1.19 -6.61
CA TYR A 24 4.15 -1.25 -7.54
C TYR A 24 3.57 0.15 -7.75
N PRO A 25 3.12 0.50 -8.96
CA PRO A 25 2.66 1.85 -9.25
C PRO A 25 1.35 2.24 -8.57
N SER A 26 0.54 1.24 -8.18
CA SER A 26 -0.76 1.43 -7.52
C SER A 26 -1.15 0.18 -6.72
N LEU A 27 -2.18 0.29 -5.87
CA LEU A 27 -2.76 -0.86 -5.18
C LEU A 27 -3.39 -1.87 -6.16
N SER A 28 -3.97 -1.37 -7.25
CA SER A 28 -4.55 -2.20 -8.32
C SER A 28 -3.52 -2.98 -9.13
N ALA A 29 -2.25 -2.55 -9.13
CA ALA A 29 -1.16 -3.26 -9.81
C ALA A 29 -0.60 -4.43 -8.99
N LEU A 30 -1.06 -4.61 -7.74
CA LEU A 30 -0.65 -5.76 -6.93
C LEU A 30 -1.18 -7.07 -7.53
N PRO A 31 -0.34 -8.10 -7.64
CA PRO A 31 -0.81 -9.46 -7.90
C PRO A 31 -1.85 -9.87 -6.87
N GLY A 32 -2.92 -10.55 -7.31
CA GLY A 32 -4.02 -10.95 -6.42
C GLY A 32 -3.59 -11.77 -5.19
N SER A 33 -2.53 -12.57 -5.33
CA SER A 33 -1.93 -13.30 -4.19
C SER A 33 -1.34 -12.36 -3.14
N LEU A 34 -0.64 -11.29 -3.55
CA LEU A 34 -0.11 -10.30 -2.64
C LEU A 34 -1.20 -9.40 -2.08
N ALA A 35 -2.18 -9.02 -2.90
CA ALA A 35 -3.32 -8.21 -2.45
C ALA A 35 -4.12 -8.90 -1.33
N ALA A 36 -4.27 -10.23 -1.42
CA ALA A 36 -4.89 -11.04 -0.37
C ALA A 36 -4.05 -11.13 0.92
N GLU A 37 -2.77 -10.80 0.91
CA GLU A 37 -1.91 -10.78 2.11
C GLU A 37 -1.89 -9.41 2.80
N VAL A 38 -2.47 -8.36 2.21
CA VAL A 38 -2.41 -7.01 2.78
C VAL A 38 -3.48 -6.80 3.86
N ASP A 39 -3.02 -6.69 5.11
CA ASP A 39 -3.87 -6.33 6.25
C ASP A 39 -3.97 -4.82 6.49
N VAL A 40 -2.91 -4.06 6.19
CA VAL A 40 -2.79 -2.64 6.55
C VAL A 40 -2.20 -1.84 5.40
N VAL A 41 -2.83 -0.71 5.07
CA VAL A 41 -2.28 0.30 4.15
C VAL A 41 -1.76 1.49 4.95
N ASN A 42 -0.48 1.83 4.82
CA ASN A 42 0.12 3.00 5.47
C ASN A 42 0.42 4.09 4.42
N VAL A 43 -0.24 5.24 4.56
CA VAL A 43 -0.29 6.29 3.52
C VAL A 43 0.57 7.48 3.93
N PHE A 44 1.54 7.81 3.06
CA PHE A 44 2.43 8.98 3.13
C PHE A 44 2.18 9.92 1.94
N ARG A 45 0.91 10.10 1.56
CA ARG A 45 0.49 10.94 0.43
C ARG A 45 -0.26 12.19 0.92
N PRO A 46 -0.31 13.27 0.12
CA PRO A 46 -1.09 14.44 0.45
C PRO A 46 -2.56 14.10 0.78
N PRO A 47 -3.20 14.80 1.74
CA PRO A 47 -4.59 14.52 2.12
C PRO A 47 -5.59 14.55 0.95
N ALA A 48 -5.32 15.36 -0.07
CA ALA A 48 -6.16 15.46 -1.27
C ALA A 48 -6.19 14.16 -2.08
N GLU A 49 -5.17 13.30 -1.98
CA GLU A 49 -5.11 12.01 -2.67
C GLU A 49 -5.71 10.86 -1.85
N LEU A 50 -5.89 11.06 -0.54
CA LEU A 50 -6.32 10.00 0.36
C LEU A 50 -7.66 9.35 -0.04
N PRO A 51 -8.71 10.09 -0.49
CA PRO A 51 -9.96 9.46 -0.90
C PRO A 51 -9.76 8.41 -2.00
N GLY A 52 -9.01 8.73 -3.06
CA GLY A 52 -8.76 7.78 -4.15
C GLY A 52 -7.93 6.57 -3.73
N ILE A 53 -7.03 6.74 -2.76
CA ILE A 53 -6.26 5.63 -2.18
C ILE A 53 -7.17 4.71 -1.35
N VAL A 54 -8.10 5.29 -0.58
CA VAL A 54 -9.07 4.53 0.21
C VAL A 54 -9.99 3.73 -0.72
N ASP A 55 -10.49 4.35 -1.79
CA ASP A 55 -11.35 3.67 -2.77
C ASP A 55 -10.63 2.47 -3.41
N GLN A 56 -9.39 2.67 -3.89
CA GLN A 56 -8.58 1.58 -4.45
C GLN A 56 -8.31 0.47 -3.42
N ALA A 57 -8.04 0.84 -2.16
CA ALA A 57 -7.75 -0.13 -1.11
C ALA A 57 -8.99 -1.00 -0.83
N LEU A 58 -10.17 -0.41 -0.74
CA LEU A 58 -11.42 -1.13 -0.51
C LEU A 58 -11.82 -2.01 -1.71
N GLU A 59 -11.49 -1.59 -2.93
CA GLU A 59 -11.78 -2.35 -4.15
C GLU A 59 -10.83 -3.55 -4.35
N HIS A 60 -9.54 -3.39 -4.03
CA HIS A 60 -8.51 -4.35 -4.43
C HIS A 60 -7.94 -5.21 -3.29
N LEU A 61 -8.14 -4.83 -2.03
CA LEU A 61 -7.54 -5.52 -0.87
C LEU A 61 -8.62 -6.27 -0.07
N PRO A 62 -8.91 -7.55 -0.38
CA PRO A 62 -10.05 -8.26 0.20
C PRO A 62 -9.92 -8.52 1.71
N ASN A 63 -8.70 -8.48 2.26
CA ASN A 63 -8.41 -8.75 3.67
C ASN A 63 -8.00 -7.49 4.45
N LEU A 64 -8.25 -6.30 3.89
CA LEU A 64 -7.87 -5.04 4.51
C LEU A 64 -8.57 -4.85 5.86
N LYS A 65 -7.77 -4.59 6.90
CA LYS A 65 -8.24 -4.36 8.28
C LYS A 65 -8.11 -2.90 8.68
N ALA A 66 -7.12 -2.19 8.16
CA ALA A 66 -6.88 -0.80 8.53
C ALA A 66 -6.20 0.00 7.41
N ILE A 67 -6.56 1.28 7.34
CA ILE A 67 -5.82 2.30 6.59
C ILE A 67 -5.29 3.31 7.60
N TRP A 68 -3.98 3.45 7.67
CA TRP A 68 -3.29 4.43 8.49
C TRP A 68 -2.82 5.57 7.59
N ALA A 69 -3.39 6.77 7.76
CA ALA A 69 -2.90 7.96 7.09
C ALA A 69 -2.14 8.83 8.08
N GLN A 70 -0.90 9.18 7.75
CA GLN A 70 -0.15 10.17 8.52
C GLN A 70 0.07 11.43 7.69
N LYS A 71 0.21 12.55 8.39
CA LYS A 71 0.65 13.79 7.76
C LYS A 71 2.10 13.56 7.31
N GLY A 72 2.30 13.50 5.99
CA GLY A 72 3.62 13.54 5.36
C GLY A 72 4.28 14.89 5.53
#